data_AF-A0A2D4M6B3-F1
#
_entry.id   AF-A0A2D4M6B3-F1
#
_cell.length_a   1.000
_cell.length_b   1.000
_cell.length_c   1.000
_cell.angle_alpha   90.00
_cell.angle_beta   90.00
_cell.angle_gamma   90.00
#
_symmetry.space_group_name_H-M   'P 1'
#
loop_
_entity.id
_entity.type
_entity.pdbx_description
1 polymer ?
#
loop_
_entity_poly.entity_id
_entity_poly.type
_entity_poly.pdbx_seq_one_letter_code
_entity_poly.pdbx_strand_id
1 'polypeptide(L)'
;IDHKEKVNALYGFFFNFLQDEKLCPFICQEYNQYITSMVGCLWTSNIFQTDSHPQGIYMEPRLLEKTSVKEYRKALNIVYHPALTGYAILFVQQIQSEPRIPDIKLIQGRRWEWYLEYLYSQELQGLKIFIESSIKRAFRPAQTKPGN
;
A
#
# COMPACT_ATOMS: atom_id res chain seq x y z
N ILE A 1 -45.57 -12.98 3.91
CA ILE A 1 -44.37 -12.21 3.49
C ILE A 1 -43.18 -12.90 4.15
N ASP A 2 -42.39 -13.59 3.34
CA ASP A 2 -41.26 -14.39 3.79
C ASP A 2 -40.15 -13.47 4.32
N HIS A 3 -39.52 -13.82 5.43
CA HIS A 3 -38.39 -13.05 5.97
C HIS A 3 -37.25 -12.93 4.95
N LYS A 4 -37.11 -13.93 4.07
CA LYS A 4 -36.14 -13.94 2.97
C LYS A 4 -36.44 -12.87 1.91
N GLU A 5 -37.71 -12.61 1.61
CA GLU A 5 -38.11 -11.56 0.65
C GLU A 5 -37.75 -10.16 1.17
N LYS A 6 -37.93 -9.92 2.48
CA LYS A 6 -37.56 -8.64 3.10
C LYS A 6 -36.05 -8.40 3.08
N VAL A 7 -35.26 -9.44 3.35
CA VAL A 7 -33.79 -9.38 3.29
C VAL A 7 -33.32 -9.15 1.85
N ASN A 8 -33.91 -9.85 0.88
CA ASN A 8 -33.60 -9.67 -0.54
C ASN A 8 -33.99 -8.27 -1.04
N ALA A 9 -35.11 -7.71 -0.57
CA ALA A 9 -35.51 -6.34 -0.90
C ALA A 9 -34.55 -5.30 -0.31
N LEU A 10 -33.99 -5.54 0.88
CA LEU A 10 -32.93 -4.74 1.48
C LEU A 10 -31.67 -4.76 0.62
N TYR A 11 -31.23 -5.94 0.19
CA TYR A 11 -30.10 -6.04 -0.75
C TYR A 11 -30.41 -5.37 -2.09
N GLY A 12 -31.63 -5.52 -2.63
CA GLY A 12 -32.06 -4.82 -3.84
C GLY A 12 -32.01 -3.30 -3.71
N PHE A 13 -32.41 -2.77 -2.55
CA PHE A 13 -32.29 -1.35 -2.23
C PHE A 13 -30.82 -0.90 -2.16
N PHE A 14 -29.95 -1.65 -1.48
CA PHE A 14 -28.52 -1.36 -1.44
C PHE A 14 -27.87 -1.42 -2.82
N PHE A 15 -28.18 -2.43 -3.63
CA PHE A 15 -27.66 -2.54 -5.00
C PHE A 15 -28.18 -1.43 -5.89
N ASN A 16 -29.44 -1.01 -5.74
CA ASN A 16 -29.99 0.14 -6.44
C ASN A 16 -29.23 1.42 -6.06
N PHE A 17 -28.90 1.62 -4.77
CA PHE A 17 -28.06 2.74 -4.32
C PHE A 17 -26.60 2.65 -4.76
N LEU A 18 -26.07 1.44 -4.97
CA LEU A 18 -24.73 1.24 -5.56
C LEU A 18 -24.72 1.51 -7.07
N GLN A 19 -25.86 1.30 -7.74
CA GLN A 19 -26.02 1.48 -9.18
C GLN A 19 -26.43 2.92 -9.54
N ASP A 20 -27.18 3.59 -8.67
CA ASP A 20 -27.47 5.02 -8.75
C ASP A 20 -26.19 5.78 -8.37
N GLU A 21 -25.53 6.34 -9.38
CA GLU A 21 -24.12 6.80 -9.45
C GLU A 21 -23.68 7.86 -8.42
N LYS A 22 -24.38 8.07 -7.30
CA LYS A 22 -24.02 9.08 -6.29
C LYS A 22 -23.26 8.49 -5.10
N LEU A 23 -23.52 7.24 -4.72
CA LEU A 23 -22.79 6.60 -3.61
C LEU A 23 -21.50 5.92 -4.09
N CYS A 24 -21.55 5.30 -5.26
CA CYS A 24 -20.44 4.49 -5.78
C CYS A 24 -19.20 5.32 -6.16
N PRO A 25 -19.29 6.46 -6.88
CA PRO A 25 -18.09 7.22 -7.26
C PRO A 25 -17.37 7.82 -6.06
N PHE A 26 -18.10 8.35 -5.07
CA PHE A 26 -17.48 8.90 -3.86
C PHE A 26 -16.74 7.81 -3.07
N ILE A 27 -17.41 6.69 -2.78
CA ILE A 27 -16.78 5.58 -2.04
C ILE A 27 -15.59 4.98 -2.82
N CYS A 28 -15.73 4.82 -4.15
CA CYS A 28 -14.62 4.34 -4.98
C CYS A 28 -13.46 5.34 -5.04
N GLN A 29 -13.75 6.64 -5.09
CA GLN A 29 -12.73 7.69 -5.10
C GLN A 29 -11.97 7.70 -3.77
N GLU A 30 -12.67 7.67 -2.65
CA GLU A 30 -12.04 7.61 -1.32
C GLU A 30 -11.19 6.34 -1.18
N TYR A 31 -11.71 5.18 -1.59
CA TYR A 31 -10.95 3.93 -1.61
C TYR A 31 -9.67 4.03 -2.46
N ASN A 32 -9.78 4.56 -3.69
CA ASN A 32 -8.64 4.74 -4.58
C ASN A 32 -7.61 5.71 -4.00
N GLN A 33 -8.06 6.72 -3.25
CA GLN A 33 -7.17 7.64 -2.57
C GLN A 33 -6.36 6.94 -1.48
N TYR A 34 -6.98 6.08 -0.65
CA TYR A 34 -6.24 5.26 0.32
C TYR A 34 -5.25 4.30 -0.35
N ILE A 35 -5.64 3.66 -1.45
CA ILE A 35 -4.73 2.81 -2.22
C ILE A 35 -3.52 3.62 -2.72
N THR A 36 -3.77 4.82 -3.24
CA THR A 36 -2.71 5.72 -3.73
C THR A 36 -1.77 6.14 -2.60
N SER A 37 -2.31 6.51 -1.44
CA SER A 37 -1.50 6.81 -0.25
C SER A 37 -0.70 5.59 0.22
N MET A 38 -1.29 4.40 0.30
CA MET A 38 -0.57 3.19 0.69
C MET A 38 0.57 2.83 -0.28
N VAL A 39 0.36 2.96 -1.59
CA VAL A 39 1.43 2.78 -2.60
C VAL A 39 2.50 3.87 -2.45
N GLY A 40 2.07 5.11 -2.18
CA GLY A 40 2.94 6.25 -1.88
C GLY A 40 3.87 6.01 -0.71
N CYS A 41 3.33 5.46 0.40
CA CYS A 41 4.09 5.08 1.58
C CYS A 41 5.05 3.94 1.27
N LEU A 42 4.49 2.78 0.91
CA LEU A 42 5.19 1.50 0.97
C LEU A 42 6.16 1.30 -0.20
N TRP A 43 5.88 1.92 -1.36
CA TRP A 43 6.60 1.61 -2.59
C TRP A 43 7.35 2.78 -3.20
N THR A 44 6.63 3.87 -3.52
CA THR A 44 7.23 4.96 -4.30
C THR A 44 7.93 6.02 -3.46
N SER A 45 7.75 6.00 -2.13
CA SER A 45 8.28 7.01 -1.21
C SER A 45 7.79 8.44 -1.53
N ASN A 46 6.64 8.58 -2.18
CA ASN A 46 6.08 9.88 -2.62
C ASN A 46 4.96 10.41 -1.72
N ILE A 47 4.75 9.78 -0.57
CA ILE A 47 3.59 10.01 0.29
C ILE A 47 3.34 11.48 0.68
N PHE A 48 4.38 12.24 0.98
CA PHE A 48 4.24 13.63 1.43
C PHE A 48 4.02 14.64 0.30
N GLN A 49 4.08 14.21 -0.96
CA GLN A 49 3.93 15.10 -2.12
C GLN A 49 2.55 15.02 -2.76
N THR A 50 1.92 13.85 -2.72
CA THR A 50 0.72 13.57 -3.52
C THR A 50 -0.51 13.21 -2.72
N ASP A 51 -0.39 13.06 -1.39
CA ASP A 51 -1.55 12.80 -0.55
C ASP A 51 -2.29 14.12 -0.30
N SER A 52 -3.50 14.26 -0.84
CA SER A 52 -4.39 15.41 -0.59
C SER A 52 -5.62 15.00 0.22
N HIS A 53 -5.65 13.77 0.72
CA HIS A 53 -6.80 13.24 1.44
C HIS A 53 -6.91 13.87 2.84
N PRO A 54 -8.12 14.27 3.29
CA PRO A 54 -8.30 14.87 4.60
C PRO A 54 -7.96 13.94 5.78
N GLN A 55 -8.04 12.62 5.56
CA GLN A 55 -7.57 11.60 6.52
C GLN A 55 -6.26 10.94 6.08
N GLY A 56 -5.59 11.50 5.07
CA GLY A 56 -4.29 11.05 4.60
C GLY A 56 -3.19 11.46 5.58
N ILE A 57 -1.96 11.11 5.24
CA ILE A 57 -0.78 11.50 6.04
C ILE A 57 -0.05 12.70 5.44
N TYR A 58 -0.78 13.51 4.66
CA TYR A 58 -0.26 14.77 4.14
C TYR A 58 0.34 15.59 5.27
N MET A 59 1.60 15.94 5.12
CA MET A 59 2.28 16.86 6.01
C MET A 59 2.92 17.93 5.16
N GLU A 60 2.68 19.19 5.53
CA GLU A 60 3.29 20.32 4.85
C GLU A 60 4.82 20.16 4.87
N PRO A 61 5.51 20.31 3.73
CA PRO A 61 6.96 20.09 3.64
C PRO A 61 7.76 20.87 4.70
N ARG A 62 7.32 22.09 5.03
CA ARG A 62 7.93 22.95 6.06
C ARG A 62 7.91 22.35 7.46
N LEU A 63 6.91 21.52 7.78
CA LEU A 63 6.84 20.81 9.06
C LEU A 63 7.79 19.61 9.08
N LEU A 64 7.92 18.91 7.95
CA LEU A 64 8.85 17.79 7.80
C LEU A 64 10.31 18.26 7.91
N GLU A 65 10.64 19.43 7.35
CA GLU A 65 11.96 20.05 7.49
C GLU A 65 12.34 20.31 8.96
N LYS A 66 11.38 20.67 9.82
CA LYS A 66 11.61 20.90 11.25
C LYS A 66 11.95 19.62 12.03
N THR A 67 11.58 18.45 11.53
CA THR A 67 11.85 17.16 12.20
C THR A 67 13.34 16.81 12.21
N SER A 68 14.16 17.47 11.40
CA SER A 68 15.58 17.13 11.16
C SER A 68 15.81 15.68 10.69
N VAL A 69 14.75 14.93 10.34
CA VAL A 69 14.84 13.57 9.83
C VAL A 69 15.34 13.62 8.39
N LYS A 70 16.54 13.08 8.17
CA LYS A 70 17.09 12.90 6.83
C LYS A 70 16.27 11.85 6.08
N GLU A 71 16.06 12.07 4.78
CA GLU A 71 15.35 11.15 3.89
C GLU A 71 13.94 10.72 4.39
N TYR A 72 13.21 11.61 5.08
CA TYR A 72 11.88 11.33 5.64
C TYR A 72 10.91 10.65 4.67
N ARG A 73 11.04 10.92 3.36
CA ARG A 73 10.27 10.28 2.28
C ARG A 73 10.37 8.76 2.26
N LYS A 74 11.53 8.21 2.60
CA LYS A 74 11.79 6.76 2.62
C LYS A 74 11.38 6.10 3.93
N ALA A 75 11.08 6.88 4.97
CA ALA A 75 10.83 6.37 6.31
C ALA A 75 9.62 5.44 6.41
N LEU A 76 8.69 5.51 5.45
CA LEU A 76 7.48 4.69 5.41
C LEU A 76 7.46 3.64 4.29
N ASN A 77 8.58 3.46 3.59
CA ASN A 77 8.66 2.42 2.57
C ASN A 77 8.66 1.02 3.20
N ILE A 78 8.46 -0.02 2.39
CA ILE A 78 8.30 -1.40 2.86
C ILE A 78 9.47 -1.93 3.73
N VAL A 79 10.65 -1.32 3.62
CA VAL A 79 11.85 -1.67 4.39
C VAL A 79 11.88 -0.93 5.73
N TYR A 80 11.54 0.35 5.74
CA TYR A 80 11.66 1.22 6.94
C TYR A 80 10.34 1.46 7.67
N HIS A 81 9.21 1.02 7.12
CA HIS A 81 7.89 1.21 7.71
C HIS A 81 7.86 0.64 9.14
N PRO A 82 7.44 1.40 10.17
CA PRO A 82 7.53 0.96 11.57
C PRO A 82 6.87 -0.39 11.86
N ALA A 83 5.73 -0.67 11.22
CA ALA A 83 5.03 -1.96 11.35
C ALA A 83 5.77 -3.14 10.69
N LEU A 84 6.74 -2.88 9.80
CA LEU A 84 7.51 -3.88 9.04
C LEU A 84 9.00 -3.93 9.43
N THR A 85 9.53 -2.92 10.13
CA THR A 85 10.95 -2.84 10.48
C THR A 85 11.45 -4.06 11.25
N GLY A 86 10.60 -4.67 12.09
CA GLY A 86 10.95 -5.91 12.79
C GLY A 86 11.27 -7.06 11.83
N TYR A 87 10.47 -7.22 10.77
CA TYR A 87 10.71 -8.21 9.71
C TYR A 87 12.00 -7.90 8.94
N ALA A 88 12.27 -6.64 8.64
CA ALA A 88 13.51 -6.22 7.99
C ALA A 88 14.75 -6.59 8.82
N ILE A 89 14.70 -6.37 10.13
CA ILE A 89 15.77 -6.74 11.06
C ILE A 89 15.99 -8.26 11.06
N LEU A 90 14.92 -9.04 11.22
CA LEU A 90 14.99 -10.50 11.23
C LEU A 90 15.52 -11.07 9.91
N PHE A 91 15.07 -10.53 8.78
CA PHE A 91 15.57 -10.91 7.46
C PHE A 91 17.09 -10.65 7.33
N VAL A 92 17.56 -9.48 7.76
CA VAL A 92 19.00 -9.15 7.71
C VAL A 92 19.81 -10.06 8.62
N GLN A 93 19.30 -10.41 9.80
CA GLN A 93 19.96 -11.36 10.70
C GLN A 93 20.10 -12.75 10.08
N GLN A 94 19.11 -13.22 9.30
CA GLN A 94 19.17 -14.52 8.64
C GLN A 94 20.25 -14.58 7.54
N ILE A 95 20.50 -13.47 6.85
CA ILE A 95 21.49 -13.42 5.75
C ILE A 95 22.89 -13.01 6.23
N GLN A 96 23.03 -12.57 7.49
CA GLN A 96 24.32 -12.22 8.08
C GLN A 96 24.89 -13.41 8.85
N SER A 97 26.16 -13.73 8.58
CA SER A 97 26.85 -14.87 9.18
C SER A 97 27.46 -14.60 10.57
N GLU A 98 27.48 -13.34 11.03
CA GLU A 98 28.07 -12.95 12.31
C GLU A 98 27.09 -12.16 13.19
N PRO A 99 27.20 -12.23 14.53
CA PRO A 99 26.41 -11.43 15.45
C PRO A 99 26.86 -9.97 15.39
N ARG A 100 26.37 -9.24 14.39
CA ARG A 100 26.52 -7.80 14.23
C ARG A 100 25.16 -7.13 14.31
N ILE A 101 25.18 -5.81 14.56
CA ILE A 101 23.97 -4.99 14.49
C ILE A 101 23.42 -5.09 13.06
N PRO A 102 22.15 -5.50 12.88
CA PRO A 102 21.56 -5.66 11.55
C PRO A 102 21.52 -4.32 10.81
N ASP A 103 22.17 -4.25 9.65
CA ASP A 103 22.11 -3.09 8.77
C ASP A 103 21.01 -3.27 7.74
N ILE A 104 19.86 -2.63 8.00
CA ILE A 104 18.68 -2.68 7.13
C ILE A 104 18.96 -2.10 5.74
N LYS A 105 19.98 -1.23 5.59
CA LYS A 105 20.39 -0.69 4.27
C LYS A 105 20.86 -1.78 3.30
N LEU A 106 21.16 -2.98 3.80
CA LEU A 106 21.49 -4.14 2.98
C LEU A 106 20.30 -4.66 2.17
N ILE A 107 19.07 -4.30 2.52
CA ILE A 107 17.85 -4.65 1.77
C ILE A 107 17.70 -3.71 0.57
N GLN A 108 18.50 -3.97 -0.46
CA GLN A 108 18.52 -3.23 -1.72
C GLN A 108 18.88 -4.15 -2.89
N GLY A 109 18.56 -3.74 -4.12
CA GLY A 109 18.80 -4.54 -5.32
C GLY A 109 18.16 -5.93 -5.20
N ARG A 110 18.90 -6.99 -5.54
CA ARG A 110 18.40 -8.38 -5.48
C ARG A 110 17.94 -8.80 -4.08
N ARG A 111 18.56 -8.28 -3.01
CA ARG A 111 18.15 -8.61 -1.63
C ARG A 111 16.80 -8.03 -1.27
N TRP A 112 16.38 -6.96 -1.93
CA TRP A 112 15.07 -6.39 -1.74
C TRP A 112 13.97 -7.32 -2.30
N GLU A 113 14.21 -7.96 -3.44
CA GLU A 113 13.29 -8.98 -3.98
C GLU A 113 13.18 -10.18 -3.02
N TRP A 114 14.31 -10.65 -2.49
CA TRP A 114 14.31 -11.70 -1.47
C TRP A 114 13.59 -11.31 -0.19
N TYR A 115 13.69 -10.04 0.21
CA TYR A 115 12.96 -9.52 1.36
C TYR A 115 11.44 -9.51 1.10
N LEU A 116 10.98 -9.20 -0.11
CA LEU A 116 9.56 -9.32 -0.45
C LEU A 116 9.06 -10.77 -0.36
N GLU A 117 9.81 -11.71 -0.92
CA GLU A 117 9.46 -13.14 -0.82
C GLU A 117 9.48 -13.61 0.64
N TYR A 118 10.43 -13.13 1.43
CA TYR A 118 10.44 -13.34 2.88
C TYR A 118 9.16 -12.79 3.52
N LEU A 119 8.76 -11.55 3.27
CA LEU A 119 7.51 -10.98 3.81
C LEU A 119 6.28 -11.81 3.42
N TYR A 120 6.22 -12.35 2.20
CA TYR A 120 5.13 -13.23 1.76
C TYR A 120 5.08 -14.56 2.50
N SER A 121 6.21 -15.03 3.02
CA SER A 121 6.30 -16.23 3.86
C SER A 121 5.84 -15.98 5.31
N GLN A 122 5.76 -14.73 5.76
CA GLN A 122 5.43 -14.36 7.16
C GLN A 122 3.92 -14.23 7.41
N GLU A 123 3.08 -14.97 6.68
CA GLU A 123 1.61 -14.94 6.81
C GLU A 123 0.95 -13.58 6.50
N LEU A 124 1.69 -12.63 5.92
CA LEU A 124 1.20 -11.31 5.51
C LEU A 124 0.45 -11.38 4.17
N GLN A 125 -0.55 -12.25 4.04
CA GLN A 125 -1.27 -12.48 2.77
C GLN A 125 -1.97 -11.23 2.25
N GLY A 126 -2.50 -10.38 3.14
CA GLY A 126 -3.09 -9.10 2.75
C GLY A 126 -2.08 -8.16 2.08
N LEU A 127 -0.84 -8.12 2.59
CA LEU A 127 0.24 -7.34 1.99
C LEU A 127 0.63 -7.88 0.62
N LYS A 128 0.70 -9.21 0.48
CA LYS A 128 0.94 -9.86 -0.81
C LYS A 128 -0.11 -9.48 -1.84
N ILE A 129 -1.39 -9.71 -1.51
CA ILE A 129 -2.50 -9.38 -2.40
C ILE A 129 -2.45 -7.90 -2.80
N PHE A 130 -2.22 -7.00 -1.84
CA PHE A 130 -2.11 -5.57 -2.10
C PHE A 130 -0.99 -5.22 -3.08
N ILE A 131 0.23 -5.72 -2.86
CA ILE A 131 1.38 -5.44 -3.74
C ILE A 131 1.09 -5.98 -5.16
N GLU A 132 0.55 -7.19 -5.25
CA GLU A 132 0.27 -7.81 -6.54
C GLU A 132 -0.86 -7.13 -7.31
N SER A 133 -1.92 -6.69 -6.62
CA SER A 133 -3.07 -6.05 -7.27
C SER A 133 -2.84 -4.58 -7.60
N SER A 134 -2.15 -3.85 -6.72
CA SER A 134 -2.11 -2.39 -6.74
C SER A 134 -0.83 -1.85 -7.35
N ILE A 135 0.28 -2.59 -7.26
CA ILE A 135 1.59 -2.12 -7.70
C ILE A 135 1.99 -2.80 -9.01
N LYS A 136 1.89 -4.13 -9.12
CA LYS A 136 2.22 -4.84 -10.37
C LYS A 136 1.28 -4.43 -11.53
N ARG A 137 0.04 -4.02 -11.25
CA ARG A 137 -0.92 -3.53 -12.26
C ARG A 137 -0.56 -2.15 -12.81
N ALA A 138 0.00 -1.26 -11.99
CA ALA A 138 0.42 0.08 -12.41
C ALA A 138 1.59 0.06 -13.41
N PHE A 139 2.35 -1.05 -13.46
CA PHE A 139 3.48 -1.27 -14.36
C PHE A 139 3.14 -2.06 -15.63
N ARG A 140 1.90 -2.51 -15.84
CA ARG A 140 1.52 -3.06 -17.16
C ARG A 140 1.43 -1.87 -18.13
N PRO A 141 2.30 -1.74 -19.14
CA PRO A 141 2.07 -0.76 -20.19
C PRO A 141 0.70 -1.04 -20.79
N ALA A 142 -0.07 0.03 -21.04
CA ALA A 142 -1.34 -0.07 -21.72
C ALA A 142 -1.10 -0.87 -23.02
N GLN A 143 -1.72 -2.05 -23.12
CA GLN A 143 -1.69 -2.85 -24.33
C GLN A 143 -2.07 -1.93 -25.49
N THR A 144 -1.13 -1.72 -26.41
CA THR A 144 -1.37 -1.00 -27.65
C THR A 144 -2.56 -1.64 -28.33
N LYS A 145 -3.66 -0.88 -28.47
CA LYS A 145 -4.82 -1.29 -29.26
C LYS A 145 -4.30 -1.73 -30.64
N PRO A 146 -4.69 -2.91 -31.17
CA PRO A 146 -4.41 -3.22 -32.56
C PRO A 146 -5.19 -2.21 -33.42
N GLY A 147 -4.48 -1.57 -34.34
CA GLY A 147 -5.05 -0.58 -35.24
C GLY A 147 -6.14 -1.18 -36.13
N ASN A 148 -7.18 -0.37 -36.39
CA ASN A 148 -8.11 -0.58 -37.50
C ASN A 148 -7.47 -0.11 -38.81
#